data_AF-A0A5E4QFZ3-F1
#
_entry.id   AF-A0A5E4QFZ3-F1
#
_cell.length_a   1.000
_cell.length_b   1.000
_cell.length_c   1.000
_cell.angle_alpha   90.00
_cell.angle_beta   90.00
_cell.angle_gamma   90.00
#
_symmetry.space_group_name_H-M   'P 1'
#
loop_
_entity.id
_entity.type
_entity.pdbx_description
1 polymer ?
#
loop_
_entity_poly.entity_id
_entity_poly.type
_entity_poly.pdbx_seq_one_letter_code
_entity_poly.pdbx_strand_id
1 'polypeptide(L)'
;MTQSYLEALNVSGSIPDETDKTPKCFLRCVLEKTKVLSEDGEFDVERTADVLSMVRHGTAKNDVEEMANRCSDRPEKCQCERSYNYLKCLIEADLERHKME
;
A
#
# COMPACT_ATOMS: atom_id res chain seq x y z
N MET A 1 -3.56 -20.04 -5.47
CA MET A 1 -3.67 -18.92 -6.44
C MET A 1 -3.55 -17.54 -5.78
N THR A 2 -2.86 -17.41 -4.64
CA THR A 2 -2.71 -16.12 -3.92
C THR A 2 -1.31 -15.51 -4.04
N GLN A 3 -0.34 -16.26 -4.54
CA GLN A 3 1.07 -15.85 -4.55
C GLN A 3 1.42 -14.86 -5.68
N SER A 4 0.76 -14.93 -6.84
CA SER A 4 1.19 -14.20 -8.04
C SER A 4 0.92 -12.69 -8.00
N TYR A 5 -0.21 -12.25 -7.44
CA TYR A 5 -0.54 -10.82 -7.42
C TYR A 5 0.25 -10.07 -6.33
N LEU A 6 0.58 -10.71 -5.21
CA LEU A 6 1.40 -10.09 -4.16
C LEU A 6 2.84 -9.88 -4.63
N GLU A 7 3.39 -10.83 -5.37
CA GLU A 7 4.70 -10.70 -5.98
C GLU A 7 4.73 -9.59 -7.04
N ALA A 8 3.75 -9.57 -7.94
CA ALA A 8 3.60 -8.49 -8.93
C ALA A 8 3.47 -7.12 -8.27
N LEU A 9 2.65 -7.00 -7.22
CA LEU A 9 2.49 -5.78 -6.45
C LEU A 9 3.80 -5.35 -5.81
N ASN A 10 4.55 -6.27 -5.20
CA ASN A 10 5.81 -5.95 -4.54
C ASN A 10 6.87 -5.42 -5.52
N VAL A 11 6.93 -6.00 -6.72
CA VAL A 11 7.93 -5.67 -7.75
C VAL A 11 7.57 -4.43 -8.56
N SER A 12 6.28 -4.25 -8.88
CA SER A 12 5.83 -3.22 -9.84
C SER A 12 4.96 -2.12 -9.24
N GLY A 13 4.44 -2.31 -8.02
CA GLY A 13 3.41 -1.45 -7.44
C GLY A 13 2.00 -1.74 -7.95
N SER A 14 1.81 -2.67 -8.88
CA SER A 14 0.50 -2.98 -9.46
C SER A 14 0.17 -4.47 -9.44
N ILE A 15 -1.13 -4.80 -9.38
CA ILE A 15 -1.62 -6.17 -9.60
C ILE A 15 -1.81 -6.45 -11.11
N PRO A 16 -1.71 -7.71 -11.57
CA PRO A 16 -1.76 -8.02 -13.01
C PRO A 16 -3.09 -7.69 -13.71
N ASP A 17 -4.21 -7.86 -13.01
CA ASP A 17 -5.55 -7.48 -13.49
C ASP A 17 -6.17 -6.50 -12.51
N GLU A 18 -6.07 -5.20 -12.83
CA GLU A 18 -6.67 -4.14 -12.01
C GLU A 18 -8.20 -4.05 -12.16
N THR A 19 -8.86 -4.91 -12.94
CA THR A 19 -10.32 -5.02 -12.92
C THR A 19 -10.82 -6.03 -11.88
N ASP A 20 -9.95 -6.93 -11.44
CA ASP A 20 -10.27 -7.90 -10.38
C ASP A 20 -10.29 -7.23 -9.00
N LYS A 21 -11.47 -7.27 -8.37
CA LYS A 21 -11.70 -6.72 -7.03
C LYS A 21 -11.17 -7.63 -5.92
N THR A 22 -11.02 -8.92 -6.18
CA THR A 22 -10.61 -9.92 -5.18
C THR A 22 -9.27 -9.58 -4.53
N PRO A 23 -8.17 -9.37 -5.29
CA PRO A 23 -6.88 -8.99 -4.69
C PRO A 23 -6.94 -7.61 -4.02
N LYS A 24 -7.70 -6.65 -4.57
CA LYS A 24 -7.86 -5.32 -3.96
C LYS A 24 -8.53 -5.38 -2.59
N CYS A 25 -9.61 -6.16 -2.48
CA CYS A 25 -10.30 -6.35 -1.21
C CYS A 25 -9.49 -7.21 -0.23
N PHE A 26 -8.65 -8.14 -0.71
CA PHE A 26 -7.70 -8.83 0.14
C PHE A 26 -6.68 -7.86 0.76
N LEU A 27 -6.13 -6.94 -0.05
CA LEU A 27 -5.22 -5.91 0.45
C LEU A 27 -5.89 -5.01 1.50
N ARG A 28 -7.14 -4.58 1.26
CA ARG A 28 -7.95 -3.90 2.28
C ARG A 28 -8.00 -4.68 3.59
N CYS A 29 -8.34 -5.97 3.53
CA CYS A 29 -8.42 -6.83 4.71
C CYS A 29 -7.07 -6.88 5.46
N VAL A 30 -5.96 -6.98 4.74
CA VAL A 30 -4.61 -6.93 5.34
C VAL A 30 -4.37 -5.59 6.05
N LEU A 31 -4.69 -4.46 5.43
CA LEU A 31 -4.52 -3.12 6.03
C LEU A 31 -5.37 -2.93 7.29
N GLU A 32 -6.60 -3.44 7.30
CA GLU A 32 -7.47 -3.43 8.48
C GLU A 32 -6.86 -4.30 9.61
N LYS A 33 -6.39 -5.51 9.27
CA LYS A 33 -5.79 -6.43 10.26
C LYS A 33 -4.48 -5.91 10.85
N THR A 34 -3.70 -5.15 10.09
CA THR A 34 -2.47 -4.51 10.57
C THR A 34 -2.73 -3.17 11.26
N LYS A 35 -3.97 -2.69 11.28
CA LYS A 35 -4.40 -1.37 11.77
C LYS A 35 -3.86 -0.19 10.98
N VAL A 36 -3.38 -0.42 9.76
CA VAL A 36 -3.04 0.65 8.82
C VAL A 36 -4.29 1.34 8.29
N LEU A 37 -5.40 0.61 8.18
CA LEU A 37 -6.69 1.14 7.80
C LEU A 37 -7.67 0.97 8.96
N SER A 38 -8.31 2.04 9.39
CA SER A 38 -9.39 1.98 10.38
C SER A 38 -10.66 1.37 9.77
N GLU A 39 -11.60 0.94 10.61
CA GLU A 39 -12.91 0.45 10.14
C GLU A 39 -13.70 1.52 9.38
N ASP A 40 -13.46 2.80 9.69
CA ASP A 40 -14.06 3.97 9.03
C ASP A 40 -13.38 4.32 7.71
N GLY A 41 -12.28 3.65 7.36
CA GLY A 41 -11.57 3.82 6.09
C GLY A 41 -10.47 4.87 6.13
N GLU A 42 -10.00 5.29 7.30
CA GLU A 42 -8.90 6.25 7.44
C GLU A 42 -7.54 5.54 7.55
N PHE A 43 -6.55 6.04 6.81
CA PHE A 43 -5.20 5.49 6.82
C PHE A 43 -4.36 6.07 7.96
N ASP A 44 -3.75 5.19 8.75
CA ASP A 44 -2.82 5.55 9.81
C ASP A 44 -1.39 5.60 9.25
N VAL A 45 -0.86 6.82 9.15
CA VAL A 45 0.45 7.13 8.57
C VAL A 45 1.59 6.55 9.39
N GLU A 46 1.54 6.73 10.72
CA GLU A 46 2.58 6.21 11.62
C GLU A 46 2.59 4.68 11.58
N ARG A 47 1.40 4.08 11.61
CA ARG A 47 1.26 2.63 11.52
C ARG A 47 1.70 2.08 10.17
N THR A 48 1.47 2.83 9.09
CA THR A 48 1.99 2.49 7.76
C THR A 48 3.50 2.43 7.79
N ALA A 49 4.15 3.43 8.37
CA ALA A 49 5.60 3.47 8.46
C ALA A 49 6.18 2.34 9.31
N ASP A 50 5.53 2.00 10.42
CA ASP A 50 5.89 0.83 11.23
C ASP A 50 5.82 -0.47 10.42
N VAL A 51 4.73 -0.68 9.67
CA VAL A 51 4.50 -1.94 8.96
C VAL A 51 5.36 -2.04 7.69
N LEU A 52 5.43 -0.98 6.88
CA LEU A 52 6.18 -1.01 5.62
C LEU A 52 7.69 -1.08 5.86
N SER A 53 8.24 -0.41 6.87
CA SER A 53 9.68 -0.49 7.16
C SER A 53 10.12 -1.91 7.60
N MET A 54 9.20 -2.71 8.13
CA MET A 54 9.44 -4.13 8.43
C MET A 54 9.44 -5.03 7.18
N VAL A 55 8.66 -4.68 6.16
CA VAL A 55 8.43 -5.52 4.96
C VAL A 55 9.35 -5.11 3.80
N ARG A 56 9.65 -3.81 3.69
CA ARG A 56 10.51 -3.22 2.66
C ARG A 56 11.76 -2.66 3.34
N HIS A 57 12.77 -3.50 3.46
CA HIS A 57 14.07 -3.12 4.02
C HIS A 57 14.73 -2.04 3.16
N GLY A 58 15.42 -1.09 3.78
CA GLY A 58 16.19 -0.04 3.09
C GLY A 58 15.53 1.34 3.06
N THR A 59 14.27 1.46 3.48
CA THR A 59 13.58 2.76 3.59
C THR A 59 13.46 3.20 5.04
N ALA A 60 13.93 4.41 5.34
CA ALA A 60 13.84 4.95 6.69
C ALA A 60 12.38 5.21 7.06
N LYS A 61 12.01 5.00 8.34
CA LYS A 61 10.63 5.18 8.81
C LYS A 61 10.05 6.55 8.43
N ASN A 62 10.83 7.62 8.61
CA ASN A 62 10.40 8.99 8.27
C ASN A 62 10.07 9.16 6.78
N ASP A 63 10.83 8.52 5.89
CA ASP A 63 10.55 8.57 4.44
C ASP A 63 9.24 7.85 4.14
N VAL A 64 8.97 6.73 4.83
CA VAL A 64 7.69 6.03 4.70
C VAL A 64 6.52 6.87 5.23
N GLU A 65 6.69 7.60 6.34
CA GLU A 65 5.66 8.52 6.85
C GLU A 65 5.35 9.63 5.84
N GLU A 66 6.37 10.21 5.20
CA GLU A 66 6.17 11.22 4.15
C GLU A 66 5.40 10.65 2.95
N MET A 67 5.80 9.46 2.47
CA MET A 67 5.08 8.78 1.39
C MET A 67 3.63 8.45 1.78
N ALA A 68 3.42 7.95 2.99
CA ALA A 68 2.09 7.60 3.52
C ALA A 68 1.17 8.81 3.62
N ASN A 69 1.67 9.97 4.08
CA ASN A 69 0.92 11.23 4.08
C ASN A 69 0.51 11.66 2.66
N ARG A 70 1.41 11.53 1.68
CA ARG A 70 1.12 11.90 0.29
C ARG A 70 0.09 10.97 -0.37
N CYS A 71 0.08 9.69 0.02
CA CYS A 71 -0.77 8.68 -0.61
C CYS A 71 -2.16 8.54 0.03
N SER A 72 -2.40 9.11 1.22
CA SER A 72 -3.59 8.86 2.05
C SER A 72 -4.85 9.63 1.65
N ASP A 73 -4.71 10.83 1.06
CA ASP A 73 -5.85 11.58 0.52
C ASP A 73 -6.30 10.98 -0.81
N ARG A 74 -7.56 10.51 -0.85
CA ARG A 74 -8.01 9.52 -1.82
C ARG A 74 -9.50 9.68 -2.17
N PRO A 75 -9.86 9.91 -3.46
CA PRO A 75 -11.23 10.17 -3.85
C PRO A 75 -12.06 8.90 -4.14
N GLU A 76 -11.47 7.71 -4.10
CA GLU A 76 -12.12 6.46 -4.51
C GLU A 76 -13.26 6.08 -3.55
N LYS A 77 -14.48 5.96 -4.09
CA LYS A 77 -15.67 5.58 -3.31
C LYS A 77 -15.65 4.11 -2.86
N CYS A 78 -15.04 3.23 -3.66
CA CYS A 78 -14.93 1.82 -3.31
C CYS A 78 -13.74 1.61 -2.39
N GLN A 79 -13.99 1.12 -1.16
CA GLN A 79 -12.93 0.94 -0.17
C GLN A 79 -11.82 -0.01 -0.63
N CYS A 80 -12.13 -1.06 -1.41
CA CYS A 80 -11.10 -1.94 -1.96
C CYS A 80 -10.20 -1.22 -2.99
N GLU A 81 -10.78 -0.36 -3.84
CA GLU A 81 -10.03 0.49 -4.77
C GLU A 81 -9.15 1.49 -4.02
N ARG A 82 -9.72 2.14 -3.00
CA ARG A 82 -9.02 3.09 -2.13
C ARG A 82 -7.78 2.44 -1.48
N SER A 83 -7.95 1.26 -0.88
CA SER A 83 -6.87 0.48 -0.26
C SER A 83 -5.81 0.01 -1.25
N TYR A 84 -6.25 -0.50 -2.41
CA TYR A 84 -5.32 -0.92 -3.46
C TYR A 84 -4.47 0.24 -3.94
N ASN A 85 -5.12 1.35 -4.30
CA ASN A 85 -4.38 2.47 -4.84
C ASN A 85 -3.45 3.06 -3.78
N TYR A 86 -3.85 3.14 -2.51
CA TYR A 86 -2.98 3.56 -1.40
C TYR A 86 -1.65 2.78 -1.40
N LEU A 87 -1.72 1.45 -1.42
CA LEU A 87 -0.52 0.59 -1.48
C LEU A 87 0.26 0.75 -2.78
N LYS A 88 -0.42 0.88 -3.92
CA LYS A 88 0.21 1.15 -5.21
C LYS A 88 1.07 2.41 -5.16
N CYS A 89 0.52 3.50 -4.66
CA CYS A 89 1.23 4.77 -4.49
C CYS A 89 2.45 4.64 -3.57
N LEU A 90 2.32 3.93 -2.44
CA LEU A 90 3.45 3.70 -1.53
C LEU A 90 4.58 2.92 -2.20
N ILE A 91 4.23 1.85 -2.91
CA ILE A 91 5.23 0.99 -3.56
C ILE A 91 5.86 1.71 -4.75
N GLU A 92 5.07 2.41 -5.57
CA GLU A 92 5.60 3.21 -6.68
C GLU A 92 6.58 4.28 -6.17
N ALA A 93 6.22 5.03 -5.12
CA ALA A 93 7.09 6.04 -4.53
C ALA A 93 8.38 5.42 -3.94
N ASP A 94 8.27 4.26 -3.29
CA ASP A 94 9.44 3.53 -2.77
C ASP A 94 10.35 3.01 -3.89
N LEU A 95 9.78 2.49 -4.97
CA LEU A 95 10.53 2.03 -6.15
C LEU A 95 11.21 3.20 -6.88
N GLU A 96 10.54 4.34 -7.00
CA GLU A 96 11.13 5.57 -7.56
C GLU A 96 12.32 6.02 -6.72
N ARG A 97 12.20 5.99 -5.39
CA ARG A 97 13.27 6.36 -4.47
C ARG A 97 14.53 5.50 -4.67
N HIS A 98 14.37 4.18 -4.71
CA HIS A 98 15.51 3.26 -4.90
C HIS A 98 16.10 3.26 -6.32
N LYS A 99 15.41 3.80 -7.33
CA LYS A 99 15.98 4.00 -8.67
C LYS A 99 16.89 5.24 -8.74
N MET A 100 16.81 6.14 -7.75
CA MET A 100 17.58 7.37 -7.69
C MET A 100 18.83 7.27 -6.80
N GLU A 101 19.00 6.17 -6.07
CA GLU A 101 20.19 5.79 -5.30
C GLU A 101 21.18 4.98 -6.14
#